data_AF-A0A2N3KYU1-F1
#
_entry.id   AF-A0A2N3KYU1-F1
#
_cell.length_a   1.000
_cell.length_b   1.000
_cell.length_c   1.000
_cell.angle_alpha   90.00
_cell.angle_beta   90.00
_cell.angle_gamma   90.00
#
_symmetry.space_group_name_H-M   'P 1'
#
loop_
_entity.id
_entity.type
_entity.pdbx_description
1 polymer ?
#
loop_
_entity_poly.entity_id
_entity_poly.type
_entity_poly.pdbx_seq_one_letter_code
_entity_poly.pdbx_strand_id
1 'polypeptide(L)'
;MSKIDISKLSYKELRELMEQTEEEVETRKEQAIKDLRAEFNQKLNDAGFSIRELYPEVFKPTAANASAPAKNKQSTPPKYRNPVNPEETWTGRGRVIGWVLKLAEEKGTTVDAIKNDPAYLNPEHPNYKAHTAELEK
;
A
#
# COMPACT_ATOMS: atom_id res chain seq x y z
N MET A 1 -38.77 -7.81 13.96
CA MET A 1 -38.07 -8.61 12.93
C MET A 1 -39.12 -9.41 12.17
N SER A 2 -39.17 -9.26 10.85
CA SER A 2 -40.03 -10.07 9.99
C SER A 2 -39.49 -11.51 9.99
N LYS A 3 -40.26 -12.47 10.50
CA LYS A 3 -39.90 -13.89 10.40
C LYS A 3 -40.08 -14.30 8.93
N ILE A 4 -39.04 -14.87 8.34
CA ILE A 4 -39.12 -15.51 7.03
C ILE A 4 -39.82 -16.87 7.22
N ASP A 5 -40.86 -17.15 6.45
CA ASP A 5 -41.58 -18.43 6.48
C ASP A 5 -40.79 -19.51 5.73
N ILE A 6 -39.89 -20.18 6.44
CA ILE A 6 -38.96 -21.20 5.91
C ILE A 6 -39.72 -22.41 5.31
N SER A 7 -40.92 -22.72 5.79
CA SER A 7 -41.71 -23.88 5.36
C SER A 7 -42.22 -23.82 3.91
N LYS A 8 -42.17 -22.66 3.25
CA LYS A 8 -42.62 -22.48 1.86
C LYS A 8 -41.47 -22.53 0.84
N LEU A 9 -40.23 -22.59 1.32
CA LEU A 9 -39.04 -22.60 0.47
C LEU A 9 -38.72 -24.03 0.00
N SER A 10 -38.31 -24.16 -1.26
CA SER A 10 -37.79 -25.41 -1.79
C SER A 10 -36.41 -25.75 -1.19
N TYR A 11 -35.98 -27.01 -1.29
CA TYR A 11 -34.67 -27.44 -0.81
C TYR A 11 -33.51 -26.60 -1.37
N LYS A 12 -33.62 -26.18 -2.64
CA LYS A 12 -32.60 -25.33 -3.28
C LYS A 12 -32.59 -23.92 -2.66
N GLU A 13 -33.76 -23.29 -2.52
CA GLU A 13 -33.88 -21.96 -1.92
C GLU A 13 -33.46 -21.94 -0.44
N LEU A 14 -33.70 -23.03 0.29
CA LEU A 14 -33.23 -23.18 1.67
C LEU A 14 -31.70 -23.21 1.75
N ARG A 15 -31.04 -23.92 0.83
CA ARG A 15 -29.58 -23.96 0.75
C ARG A 15 -29.00 -22.61 0.40
N GLU A 16 -29.58 -21.92 -0.59
CA GLU A 16 -29.19 -20.56 -0.98
C GLU A 16 -29.37 -19.58 0.20
N LEU A 17 -30.49 -19.67 0.93
CA LEU A 17 -30.73 -18.83 2.11
C LEU A 17 -29.72 -19.09 3.23
N MET A 18 -29.31 -20.34 3.45
CA MET A 18 -28.28 -20.67 4.44
C MET A 18 -26.93 -20.04 4.09
N GLU A 19 -26.51 -20.16 2.83
CA GLU A 19 -25.25 -19.58 2.35
C GLU A 19 -25.24 -18.06 2.46
N GLN A 20 -26.32 -17.40 2.00
CA GLN A 20 -26.48 -15.96 2.12
C GLN A 20 -26.50 -15.49 3.59
N THR A 21 -27.13 -16.27 4.46
CA THR A 21 -27.16 -15.94 5.89
C THR A 21 -25.77 -16.06 6.50
N GLU A 22 -25.00 -17.08 6.13
CA GLU A 22 -23.63 -17.27 6.63
C GLU A 22 -22.70 -16.15 6.16
N GLU A 23 -22.77 -15.77 4.88
CA GLU A 23 -22.02 -14.64 4.32
C GLU A 23 -22.38 -13.31 5.00
N GLU A 24 -23.68 -13.06 5.19
CA GLU A 24 -24.16 -11.85 5.84
C GLU A 24 -23.77 -11.79 7.32
N VAL A 25 -23.74 -12.94 8.01
CA VAL A 25 -23.26 -13.04 9.40
C VAL A 25 -21.77 -12.71 9.48
N GLU A 26 -20.94 -13.29 8.61
CA GLU A 26 -19.50 -13.00 8.63
C GLU A 26 -19.24 -11.54 8.25
N THR A 27 -19.95 -11.01 7.25
CA THR A 27 -19.87 -9.59 6.86
C THR A 27 -20.23 -8.66 8.02
N ARG A 28 -21.34 -8.93 8.73
CA ARG A 28 -21.74 -8.13 9.89
C ARG A 28 -20.74 -8.24 11.04
N LYS A 29 -20.18 -9.42 11.27
CA LYS A 29 -19.15 -9.64 12.28
C LYS A 29 -17.88 -8.87 11.96
N GLU A 30 -17.41 -8.89 10.71
CA GLU A 30 -16.28 -8.07 10.27
C GLU A 30 -16.54 -6.58 10.45
N GLN A 31 -17.74 -6.11 10.09
CA GLN A 31 -18.12 -4.72 10.27
C GLN A 31 -18.14 -4.32 11.74
N ALA A 32 -18.74 -5.13 12.62
CA ALA A 32 -18.74 -4.90 14.05
C ALA A 32 -17.32 -4.87 14.63
N ILE A 33 -16.42 -5.74 14.16
CA ILE A 33 -15.00 -5.72 14.57
C ILE A 33 -14.32 -4.42 14.12
N LYS A 34 -14.59 -3.94 12.89
CA LYS A 34 -14.03 -2.69 12.38
C LYS A 34 -14.52 -1.49 13.19
N ASP A 35 -15.81 -1.42 13.47
CA ASP A 35 -16.42 -0.33 14.23
C ASP A 35 -15.86 -0.30 15.66
N LEU A 36 -15.82 -1.45 16.34
CA LEU A 36 -15.20 -1.56 17.67
C LEU A 36 -13.72 -1.13 17.64
N ARG A 37 -12.95 -1.58 16.66
CA ARG A 37 -11.54 -1.16 16.52
C ARG A 37 -11.41 0.35 16.36
N ALA A 38 -12.28 0.98 15.56
CA ALA A 38 -12.26 2.43 15.38
C ALA A 38 -12.56 3.15 16.70
N GLU A 39 -13.61 2.74 17.42
CA GLU A 39 -13.95 3.31 18.73
C GLU A 39 -12.82 3.16 19.76
N PHE A 40 -12.21 1.98 19.84
CA PHE A 40 -11.08 1.74 20.74
C PHE A 40 -9.88 2.60 20.35
N ASN A 41 -9.52 2.64 19.07
CA ASN A 41 -8.40 3.46 18.61
C ASN A 41 -8.63 4.95 18.88
N GLN A 42 -9.86 5.43 18.72
CA GLN A 42 -10.20 6.81 19.04
C GLN A 42 -10.01 7.10 20.54
N LYS A 43 -10.57 6.26 21.43
CA LYS A 43 -10.39 6.40 22.89
C LYS A 43 -8.91 6.37 23.29
N LEU A 44 -8.11 5.54 22.64
CA LEU A 44 -6.67 5.44 22.90
C LEU A 44 -5.94 6.69 22.43
N ASN A 45 -6.26 7.18 21.23
CA ASN A 45 -5.68 8.40 20.69
C ASN A 45 -6.01 9.63 21.56
N ASP A 46 -7.25 9.72 22.05
CA ASP A 46 -7.68 10.79 22.97
C ASP A 46 -6.89 10.74 24.29
N ALA A 47 -6.50 9.54 24.73
CA ALA A 47 -5.64 9.34 25.90
C ALA A 47 -4.14 9.44 25.59
N GLY A 48 -3.75 9.64 24.32
CA GLY A 48 -2.35 9.71 23.87
C GLY A 48 -1.63 8.36 23.79
N PHE A 49 -2.36 7.25 23.75
CA PHE A 49 -1.83 5.88 23.68
C PHE A 49 -2.21 5.19 22.38
N SER A 50 -1.51 4.12 22.04
CA SER A 50 -1.84 3.20 20.95
C SER A 50 -2.17 1.80 21.49
N ILE A 51 -2.95 1.03 20.73
CA ILE A 51 -3.29 -0.35 21.11
C ILE A 51 -2.04 -1.25 21.25
N ARG A 52 -0.95 -0.86 20.58
CA ARG A 52 0.34 -1.54 20.64
C ARG A 52 1.04 -1.40 21.99
N GLU A 53 0.82 -0.28 22.65
CA GLU A 53 1.36 0.01 23.99
C GLU A 53 0.53 -0.64 25.10
N LEU A 54 -0.77 -0.85 24.87
CA LEU A 54 -1.62 -1.58 25.81
C LEU A 54 -1.36 -3.09 25.82
N TYR A 55 -1.06 -3.67 24.66
CA TYR A 55 -0.87 -5.12 24.51
C TYR A 55 0.47 -5.45 23.87
N PRO A 56 1.61 -5.03 24.45
CA PRO A 56 2.92 -5.25 23.87
C PRO A 56 3.21 -6.74 23.66
N GLU A 57 2.72 -7.62 24.55
CA GLU A 57 2.89 -9.09 24.42
C GLU A 57 2.23 -9.68 23.17
N VAL A 58 1.11 -9.11 22.70
CA VAL A 58 0.41 -9.56 21.48
C VAL A 58 1.09 -9.03 20.23
N PHE A 59 1.68 -7.83 20.32
CA PHE A 59 2.29 -7.14 19.19
C PHE A 59 3.82 -7.27 19.13
N LYS A 60 4.45 -7.94 20.10
CA LYS A 60 5.86 -8.29 20.08
C LYS A 60 6.11 -9.16 18.85
N PRO A 61 7.05 -8.78 17.97
CA PRO A 61 7.49 -9.69 16.93
C PRO A 61 8.07 -10.91 17.63
N THR A 62 7.46 -12.08 17.40
CA THR A 62 8.09 -13.35 17.77
C THR A 62 9.45 -13.42 17.05
N ALA A 63 10.43 -14.13 17.60
CA ALA A 63 11.77 -14.24 16.99
C ALA A 63 11.74 -14.74 15.52
N ALA A 64 10.64 -15.37 15.08
CA ALA A 64 10.38 -15.74 13.69
C ALA A 64 10.09 -14.54 12.76
N ASN A 65 9.60 -13.40 13.30
CA ASN A 65 9.32 -12.17 12.56
C ASN A 65 10.37 -11.07 12.76
N ALA A 66 11.29 -11.22 13.72
CA ALA A 66 12.43 -10.30 13.88
C ALA A 66 13.52 -10.52 12.81
N SER A 67 13.54 -11.71 12.18
CA SER A 67 14.53 -12.11 11.17
C SER A 67 13.95 -12.21 9.76
N ALA A 68 12.67 -11.89 9.57
CA ALA A 68 12.12 -11.73 8.23
C ALA A 68 12.51 -10.33 7.74
N PRO A 69 13.42 -10.18 6.76
CA PRO A 69 13.57 -8.89 6.09
C PRO A 69 12.19 -8.46 5.64
N ALA A 70 11.80 -7.23 5.98
CA ALA A 70 10.50 -6.65 5.65
C ALA A 70 10.10 -7.15 4.26
N LYS A 71 9.09 -8.04 4.21
CA LYS A 71 8.60 -8.63 2.97
C LYS A 71 8.45 -7.47 2.01
N ASN A 72 9.29 -7.45 0.97
CA ASN A 72 9.34 -6.39 -0.01
C ASN A 72 7.90 -6.07 -0.42
N LYS A 73 7.32 -4.99 0.12
CA LYS A 73 6.55 -4.10 -0.73
C LYS A 73 7.47 -3.96 -1.92
N GLN A 74 7.07 -4.44 -3.10
CA GLN A 74 7.88 -4.27 -4.29
C GLN A 74 8.16 -2.77 -4.39
N SER A 75 9.30 -2.37 -3.85
CA SER A 75 9.80 -1.01 -3.92
C SER A 75 10.15 -0.95 -5.38
N THR A 76 9.28 -0.29 -6.14
CA THR A 76 9.49 -0.12 -7.57
C THR A 76 10.92 0.39 -7.72
N PRO A 77 11.80 -0.35 -8.43
CA PRO A 77 13.19 0.04 -8.53
C PRO A 77 13.25 1.49 -9.04
N PRO A 78 14.11 2.34 -8.45
CA PRO A 78 14.13 3.75 -8.81
C PRO A 78 14.53 3.89 -10.29
N LYS A 79 13.66 4.52 -11.09
CA LYS A 79 13.83 4.73 -12.53
C LYS A 79 14.86 5.81 -12.84
N TYR A 80 14.99 6.83 -11.99
CA TYR A 80 15.89 7.96 -12.15
C TYR A 80 16.95 8.01 -11.04
N ARG A 81 18.16 8.43 -11.39
CA ARG A 81 19.30 8.57 -10.48
C ARG A 81 20.00 9.90 -10.73
N ASN A 82 20.38 10.59 -9.65
CA ASN A 82 21.15 11.82 -9.76
C ASN A 82 22.59 11.51 -10.23
N PRO A 83 23.08 12.11 -11.34
CA PRO A 83 24.45 11.91 -11.82
C PRO A 83 25.51 12.54 -10.91
N VAL A 84 25.13 13.53 -10.09
CA VAL A 84 26.03 14.20 -9.14
C VAL A 84 26.13 13.44 -7.82
N ASN A 85 25.02 12.87 -7.35
CA ASN A 85 24.97 12.08 -6.13
C ASN A 85 24.24 10.74 -6.36
N PRO A 86 24.99 9.63 -6.55
CA PRO A 86 24.41 8.33 -6.86
C PRO A 86 23.49 7.73 -5.79
N GLU A 87 23.48 8.27 -4.56
CA GLU A 87 22.57 7.87 -3.49
C GLU A 87 21.17 8.45 -3.64
N GLU A 88 21.03 9.57 -4.36
CA GLU A 88 19.74 10.21 -4.60
C GLU A 88 19.04 9.57 -5.80
N THR A 89 17.95 8.86 -5.51
CA THR A 89 17.19 8.10 -6.51
C THR A 89 15.71 8.45 -6.47
N TRP A 90 15.04 8.35 -7.62
CA TRP A 90 13.61 8.65 -7.75
C TRP A 90 12.91 7.62 -8.62
N THR A 91 11.72 7.20 -8.22
CA THR A 91 10.90 6.27 -9.00
C THR A 91 10.20 6.94 -10.19
N GLY A 92 10.24 8.28 -10.28
CA GLY A 92 9.57 9.05 -11.34
C GLY A 92 8.06 9.22 -11.15
N ARG A 93 7.49 8.57 -10.12
CA ARG A 93 6.07 8.60 -9.73
C ARG A 93 5.91 9.34 -8.40
N GLY A 94 4.81 10.08 -8.25
CA GLY A 94 4.50 10.81 -7.02
C GLY A 94 5.25 12.14 -6.88
N ARG A 95 5.48 12.58 -5.64
CA ARG A 95 6.12 13.87 -5.32
C ARG A 95 7.51 13.97 -5.94
N VAL A 96 7.78 15.07 -6.63
CA VAL A 96 9.10 15.40 -7.18
C VAL A 96 10.06 15.67 -6.01
N ILE A 97 11.23 15.04 -6.04
CA ILE A 97 12.24 15.18 -4.99
C ILE A 97 13.24 16.29 -5.30
N GLY A 98 13.93 16.77 -4.27
CA GLY A 98 14.69 18.03 -4.29
C GLY A 98 15.74 18.13 -5.41
N TRP A 99 16.50 17.06 -5.66
CA TRP A 99 17.54 17.09 -6.70
C TRP A 99 16.97 17.26 -8.11
N VAL A 100 15.78 16.69 -8.38
CA VAL A 100 15.12 16.81 -9.69
C VAL A 100 14.60 18.23 -9.90
N LEU A 101 14.06 18.85 -8.85
CA LEU A 101 13.62 20.26 -8.89
C LEU A 101 14.82 21.18 -9.13
N LYS A 102 15.88 21.02 -8.33
CA LYS A 102 17.10 21.81 -8.46
C LYS A 102 17.73 21.67 -9.85
N LEU A 103 17.76 20.46 -10.39
CA LEU A 103 18.26 20.18 -11.72
C LEU A 103 17.40 20.82 -12.82
N ALA A 104 16.08 20.86 -12.64
CA ALA A 104 15.15 21.52 -13.56
C ALA A 104 15.40 23.03 -13.59
N GLU A 105 15.57 23.64 -12.41
CA GLU A 105 15.89 25.05 -12.25
C GLU A 105 17.26 25.39 -12.86
N GLU A 106 18.29 24.59 -12.60
CA GLU A 106 19.64 24.80 -13.11
C GLU A 106 19.72 24.70 -14.64
N LYS A 107 19.02 23.72 -15.23
CA LYS A 107 18.95 23.55 -16.69
C LYS A 107 17.91 24.45 -17.37
N GLY A 108 17.13 25.23 -16.61
CA GLY A 108 16.03 26.03 -17.14
C GLY A 108 14.98 25.20 -17.87
N THR A 109 14.78 23.95 -17.44
CA THR A 109 13.90 22.97 -18.10
C THR A 109 12.81 22.49 -17.16
N THR A 110 11.87 21.71 -17.68
CA THR A 110 10.80 21.13 -16.87
C THR A 110 11.21 19.79 -16.28
N VAL A 111 10.56 19.40 -15.17
CA VAL A 111 10.73 18.07 -14.57
C VAL A 111 10.41 16.95 -15.57
N ASP A 112 9.49 17.19 -16.51
CA ASP A 112 9.16 16.23 -17.56
C ASP A 112 10.29 16.05 -18.58
N ALA A 113 10.92 17.16 -18.99
CA ALA A 113 12.10 17.09 -19.85
C ALA A 113 13.27 16.33 -19.21
N ILE A 114 13.47 16.45 -17.89
CA ILE A 114 14.45 15.64 -17.16
C ILE A 114 14.08 14.16 -17.18
N LYS A 115 12.78 13.84 -17.06
CA LYS A 115 12.29 12.47 -17.12
C LYS A 115 12.46 11.82 -18.50
N ASN A 116 12.53 12.62 -19.55
CA ASN A 116 12.70 12.19 -20.93
C ASN A 116 14.17 12.20 -21.39
N ASP A 117 15.10 12.63 -20.55
CA ASP A 117 16.52 12.62 -20.86
C ASP A 117 17.17 11.31 -20.33
N PRO A 118 17.77 10.48 -21.22
CA PRO A 118 18.37 9.21 -20.84
C PRO A 118 19.56 9.36 -19.87
N ALA A 119 20.19 10.54 -19.77
CA ALA A 119 21.30 10.79 -18.85
C ALA A 119 20.92 10.66 -17.36
N TYR A 120 19.63 10.75 -17.04
CA TYR A 120 19.12 10.66 -15.66
C TYR A 120 18.47 9.32 -15.33
N LEU A 121 18.45 8.39 -16.28
CA LEU A 121 17.95 7.04 -16.03
C LEU A 121 18.92 6.25 -15.16
N ASN A 122 18.38 5.45 -14.24
CA ASN A 122 19.19 4.62 -13.37
C ASN A 122 19.70 3.37 -14.13
N PRO A 123 21.02 3.21 -14.33
CA PRO A 123 21.58 2.05 -15.04
C PRO A 123 21.37 0.73 -14.28
N GLU A 124 21.12 0.78 -12.97
CA GLU A 124 20.84 -0.40 -12.13
C GLU A 124 19.36 -0.83 -12.18
N HIS A 125 18.53 -0.13 -12.95
CA HIS A 125 17.12 -0.50 -13.10
C HIS A 125 16.98 -1.78 -13.95
N PRO A 126 16.17 -2.78 -13.52
CA PRO A 126 15.99 -4.04 -14.25
C PRO A 126 15.55 -3.86 -15.72
N ASN A 127 14.81 -2.80 -16.00
CA ASN A 127 14.34 -2.44 -17.33
C ASN A 127 15.07 -1.22 -17.94
N TYR A 128 16.31 -0.92 -17.53
CA TYR A 128 17.08 0.24 -18.02
C TYR A 128 17.09 0.31 -19.56
N LYS A 129 17.44 -0.79 -20.25
CA LYS A 129 17.48 -0.86 -21.73
C LYS A 129 16.14 -0.59 -22.41
N ALA A 130 15.03 -0.97 -21.77
CA ALA A 130 13.70 -0.71 -22.30
C ALA A 130 13.33 0.77 -22.12
N HIS A 131 13.69 1.38 -20.98
CA HIS A 131 13.46 2.80 -20.74
C HIS A 131 14.33 3.70 -21.63
N THR A 132 15.58 3.32 -21.91
CA THR A 132 16.42 4.08 -22.87
C THR A 132 15.84 4.00 -24.28
N ALA A 133 15.44 2.81 -24.74
CA ALA A 133 14.86 2.62 -26.06
C ALA A 133 13.50 3.32 -26.25
N GLU A 134 12.74 3.53 -25.17
CA GLU A 134 11.48 4.29 -25.19
C GLU A 134 11.71 5.81 -25.34
N LEU A 135 12.86 6.32 -24.87
CA LEU A 135 13.22 7.73 -24.96
C LEU A 135 13.96 8.09 -26.27
N GLU A 136 14.56 7.10 -26.94
CA GLU A 136 15.23 7.27 -28.23
C GLU A 136 14.29 7.18 -29.45
N LYS A 137 12.98 6.99 -29.22
CA LYS A 137 11.96 6.82 -30.25
C LYS A 137 11.15 8.09 -30.48
#